data_AF-G4YHS9-F1
#
_entry.id   AF-G4YHS9-F1
#
_cell.length_a   1.000
_cell.length_b   1.000
_cell.length_c   1.000
_cell.angle_alpha   90.00
_cell.angle_beta   90.00
_cell.angle_gamma   90.00
#
_symmetry.space_group_name_H-M   'P 1'
#
loop_
_entity.id
_entity.type
_entity.pdbx_description
1 polymer ?
#
loop_
_entity_poly.entity_id
_entity_poly.type
_entity_poly.pdbx_seq_one_letter_code
_entity_poly.pdbx_strand_id
1 'polypeptide(L)'
;MTSRAPDWPLFSAAELVARERLPAALPHVTRRISDFLDSLSRAGVFAASCRRGDSERELSYLFQRDPSPLTQTMVRHAAAGGHAHVLKWLKEHDDGLNRSLWKDYNFSPMDEAAKTGQLCVLQWLHENVEDCYAGRAMSWAASSGHLDAVKWLHSNRQDLCVNYAMDFAAANGHLHVVQYLHDNRREGCTTWAMDGAATHGHLQVVQWLYQNRSEGCTKAAVDGAAANGHLEVVQYLLQTVRLPDEKHWLGWAFTAAAANGRVAVVDWVHSTFRDNFSDSMLTFALSDASDNGHDEMMQWLSSQLKERR
;
A
#
# COMPACT_ATOMS: atom_id res chain seq x y z
N MET A 1 -9.18 -55.14 -12.38
CA MET A 1 -7.94 -54.81 -11.63
C MET A 1 -7.53 -53.42 -12.11
N THR A 2 -7.85 -52.34 -11.43
CA THR A 2 -7.31 -51.92 -10.13
C THR A 2 -8.40 -51.36 -9.22
N SER A 3 -8.52 -51.91 -8.01
CA SER A 3 -9.42 -51.41 -6.97
C SER A 3 -8.98 -50.01 -6.53
N ARG A 4 -9.87 -49.03 -6.69
CA ARG A 4 -9.82 -47.77 -5.94
C ARG A 4 -9.73 -48.12 -4.45
N ALA A 5 -8.69 -47.66 -3.78
CA ALA A 5 -8.64 -47.68 -2.33
C ALA A 5 -9.84 -46.86 -1.80
N PRO A 6 -10.51 -47.28 -0.71
CA PRO A 6 -11.65 -46.55 -0.20
C PRO A 6 -11.22 -45.24 0.46
N ASP A 7 -11.96 -44.18 0.17
CA ASP A 7 -11.88 -42.88 0.83
C ASP A 7 -12.31 -43.03 2.30
N TRP A 8 -11.34 -43.15 3.20
CA TRP A 8 -11.59 -42.95 4.62
C TRP A 8 -11.27 -41.49 4.96
N PRO A 9 -12.25 -40.64 5.31
CA PRO A 9 -11.95 -39.32 5.84
C PRO A 9 -11.05 -39.50 7.07
N LEU A 10 -9.93 -38.78 7.15
CA LEU A 10 -8.87 -38.95 8.17
C LEU A 10 -9.34 -39.00 9.64
N PHE A 11 -10.57 -38.56 9.93
CA PHE A 11 -11.27 -38.84 11.18
C PHE A 11 -11.21 -40.33 11.53
N SER A 12 -11.54 -41.16 10.55
CA SER A 12 -11.47 -42.62 10.65
C SER A 12 -10.04 -43.15 10.59
N ALA A 13 -9.08 -42.52 9.90
CA ALA A 13 -7.69 -43.01 9.90
C ALA A 13 -6.94 -42.74 11.20
N ALA A 14 -7.13 -41.58 11.85
CA ALA A 14 -6.54 -41.28 13.16
C ALA A 14 -7.21 -42.12 14.27
N GLU A 15 -8.52 -42.30 14.19
CA GLU A 15 -9.27 -43.17 15.11
C GLU A 15 -8.94 -44.66 14.89
N LEU A 16 -8.74 -45.10 13.64
CA LEU A 16 -8.28 -46.44 13.28
C LEU A 16 -6.82 -46.65 13.71
N VAL A 17 -5.92 -45.70 13.51
CA VAL A 17 -4.53 -45.79 14.00
C VAL A 17 -4.48 -45.79 15.52
N ALA A 18 -5.28 -44.96 16.19
CA ALA A 18 -5.40 -44.97 17.65
C ALA A 18 -5.98 -46.30 18.16
N ARG A 19 -6.96 -46.89 17.44
CA ARG A 19 -7.63 -48.14 17.82
C ARG A 19 -6.83 -49.40 17.47
N GLU A 20 -6.08 -49.41 16.37
CA GLU A 20 -5.36 -50.59 15.86
C GLU A 20 -3.87 -50.61 16.21
N ARG A 21 -3.22 -49.44 16.37
CA ARG A 21 -1.78 -49.34 16.64
C ARG A 21 -1.43 -48.87 18.05
N LEU A 22 -2.40 -48.30 18.78
CA LEU A 22 -2.22 -47.85 20.16
C LEU A 22 -3.34 -48.44 21.04
N PRO A 23 -3.33 -49.74 21.34
CA PRO A 23 -4.39 -50.40 22.13
C PRO A 23 -4.58 -49.85 23.55
N ALA A 24 -3.66 -48.98 24.02
CA ALA A 24 -3.75 -48.23 25.27
C ALA A 24 -3.68 -46.70 25.07
N ALA A 25 -4.04 -46.18 23.89
CA ALA A 25 -4.13 -44.72 23.66
C ALA A 25 -5.12 -44.12 24.66
N LEU A 26 -4.59 -43.28 25.56
CA LEU A 26 -5.39 -42.59 26.54
C LEU A 26 -6.42 -41.72 25.82
N PRO A 27 -7.72 -41.77 26.17
CA PRO A 27 -8.78 -41.05 25.45
C PRO A 27 -8.52 -39.54 25.28
N HIS A 28 -7.75 -38.94 26.20
CA HIS A 28 -7.36 -37.53 26.11
C HIS A 28 -6.34 -37.23 25.00
N VAL A 29 -5.48 -38.19 24.62
CA VAL A 29 -4.53 -38.05 23.51
C VAL A 29 -5.28 -38.11 22.18
N THR A 30 -6.17 -39.09 22.01
CA THR A 30 -7.04 -39.18 20.84
C THR A 30 -7.92 -37.93 20.71
N ARG A 31 -8.49 -37.45 21.81
CA ARG A 31 -9.25 -36.19 21.83
C ARG A 31 -8.39 -34.98 21.47
N ARG A 32 -7.16 -34.86 21.98
CA ARG A 32 -6.23 -33.77 21.61
C ARG A 32 -5.86 -33.79 20.14
N ILE A 33 -5.63 -34.97 19.58
CA ILE A 33 -5.36 -35.16 18.14
C ILE A 33 -6.61 -34.76 17.35
N SER A 34 -7.80 -35.19 17.76
CA SER A 34 -9.08 -34.80 17.14
C SER A 34 -9.31 -33.30 17.22
N ASP A 35 -9.18 -32.67 18.39
CA ASP A 35 -9.35 -31.23 18.60
C ASP A 35 -8.38 -30.41 17.72
N PHE A 36 -7.12 -30.87 17.61
CA PHE A 36 -6.13 -30.28 16.71
C PHE A 36 -6.54 -30.43 15.25
N LEU A 37 -6.98 -31.61 14.84
CA LEU A 37 -7.46 -31.85 13.49
C LEU A 37 -8.73 -31.05 13.18
N ASP A 38 -9.68 -30.90 14.10
CA ASP A 38 -10.90 -30.11 13.91
C ASP A 38 -10.63 -28.62 13.71
N SER A 39 -9.59 -28.10 14.37
CA SER A 39 -9.13 -26.72 14.13
C SER A 39 -8.67 -26.47 12.68
N LEU A 40 -8.20 -27.52 11.99
CA LEU A 40 -7.79 -27.47 10.58
C LEU A 40 -8.96 -27.62 9.59
N SER A 41 -10.18 -27.93 10.07
CA SER A 41 -11.39 -28.08 9.24
C SER A 41 -12.20 -26.80 9.03
N ARG A 42 -11.79 -25.69 9.65
CA ARG A 42 -12.59 -24.46 9.61
C ARG A 42 -12.52 -23.85 8.20
N ALA A 43 -13.66 -23.36 7.72
CA ALA A 43 -13.72 -22.58 6.49
C ALA A 43 -12.64 -21.48 6.52
N GLY A 44 -11.78 -21.45 5.51
CA GLY A 44 -10.68 -20.50 5.41
C GLY A 44 -9.31 -20.99 5.91
N VAL A 45 -9.18 -22.19 6.50
CA VAL A 45 -7.87 -22.75 6.87
C VAL A 45 -6.97 -22.92 5.66
N PHE A 46 -7.52 -23.39 4.53
CA PHE A 46 -6.76 -23.51 3.28
C PHE A 46 -6.29 -22.14 2.76
N ALA A 47 -7.16 -21.12 2.79
CA ALA A 47 -6.77 -19.76 2.42
C ALA A 47 -5.72 -19.16 3.37
N ALA A 48 -5.79 -19.47 4.67
CA ALA A 48 -4.78 -19.07 5.65
C ALA A 48 -3.45 -19.81 5.42
N SER A 49 -3.48 -21.07 4.98
CA SER A 49 -2.31 -21.84 4.57
C SER A 49 -1.63 -21.21 3.35
N CYS A 50 -2.40 -20.79 2.35
CA CYS A 50 -1.89 -20.04 1.20
C CYS A 50 -1.25 -18.70 1.60
N ARG A 51 -1.79 -18.03 2.62
CA ARG A 51 -1.22 -16.79 3.18
C ARG A 51 0.11 -17.03 3.90
N ARG A 52 0.20 -18.13 4.65
CA ARG A 52 1.42 -18.52 5.37
C ARG A 52 2.51 -19.06 4.45
N GLY A 53 2.14 -19.61 3.29
CA GLY A 53 3.09 -20.20 2.36
C GLY A 53 3.48 -21.62 2.72
N ASP A 54 2.54 -22.37 3.30
CA ASP A 54 2.80 -23.76 3.73
C ASP A 54 3.27 -24.63 2.55
N SER A 55 3.86 -25.79 2.90
CA SER A 55 4.44 -26.69 1.90
C SER A 55 3.39 -27.31 0.98
N GLU A 56 3.78 -27.73 -0.22
CA GLU A 56 2.90 -28.45 -1.16
C GLU A 56 2.24 -29.69 -0.53
N ARG A 57 2.96 -30.36 0.37
CA ARG A 57 2.44 -31.52 1.12
C ARG A 57 1.29 -31.13 2.04
N GLU A 58 1.41 -30.01 2.76
CA GLU A 58 0.36 -29.51 3.66
C GLU A 58 -0.84 -29.01 2.88
N LEU A 59 -0.61 -28.29 1.77
CA LEU A 59 -1.68 -27.88 0.87
C LEU A 59 -2.45 -29.09 0.32
N SER A 60 -1.73 -30.10 -0.20
CA SER A 60 -2.34 -31.31 -0.73
C SER A 60 -3.15 -32.05 0.34
N TYR A 61 -2.62 -32.14 1.56
CA TYR A 61 -3.30 -32.73 2.70
C TYR A 61 -4.59 -31.98 3.07
N LEU A 62 -4.53 -30.65 3.16
CA LEU A 62 -5.69 -29.83 3.49
C LEU A 62 -6.75 -29.88 2.39
N PHE A 63 -6.35 -29.86 1.12
CA PHE A 63 -7.27 -29.90 -0.01
C PHE A 63 -7.95 -31.27 -0.18
N GLN A 64 -7.22 -32.37 0.02
CA GLN A 64 -7.82 -33.72 -0.01
C GLN A 64 -8.85 -33.91 1.12
N ARG A 65 -8.62 -33.27 2.27
CA ARG A 65 -9.51 -33.37 3.42
C ARG A 65 -10.81 -32.58 3.21
N ASP A 66 -10.70 -31.37 2.68
CA ASP A 66 -11.84 -30.51 2.37
C ASP A 66 -11.63 -29.84 1.01
N PRO A 67 -12.15 -30.45 -0.08
CA PRO A 67 -12.00 -29.90 -1.43
C PRO A 67 -12.90 -28.67 -1.59
N SER A 68 -12.44 -27.55 -1.06
CA SER A 68 -13.06 -26.24 -1.26
C SER A 68 -12.68 -25.69 -2.66
N PRO A 69 -13.59 -24.97 -3.35
CA PRO A 69 -13.27 -24.39 -4.64
C PRO A 69 -12.10 -23.41 -4.50
N LEU A 70 -11.18 -23.44 -5.47
CA LEU A 70 -10.08 -22.47 -5.51
C LEU A 70 -10.65 -21.06 -5.74
N THR A 71 -10.23 -20.14 -4.87
CA THR A 71 -10.73 -18.76 -4.88
C THR A 71 -9.62 -17.77 -5.22
N GLN A 72 -9.99 -16.63 -5.78
CA GLN A 72 -9.06 -15.51 -6.03
C GLN A 72 -8.34 -15.08 -4.75
N THR A 73 -8.98 -15.19 -3.58
CA THR A 73 -8.39 -14.85 -2.28
C THR A 73 -7.16 -15.71 -1.97
N MET A 74 -7.16 -16.99 -2.33
CA MET A 74 -6.03 -17.89 -2.15
C MET A 74 -4.84 -17.46 -3.04
N VAL A 75 -5.13 -17.16 -4.31
CA VAL A 75 -4.13 -16.64 -5.27
C VAL A 75 -3.57 -15.30 -4.79
N ARG A 76 -4.43 -14.38 -4.33
CA ARG A 76 -4.01 -13.08 -3.77
C ARG A 76 -3.09 -13.27 -2.57
N HIS A 77 -3.43 -14.15 -1.63
CA HIS A 77 -2.62 -14.39 -0.45
C HIS A 77 -1.26 -14.99 -0.78
N ALA A 78 -1.22 -15.96 -1.70
CA ALA A 78 0.03 -16.55 -2.15
C ALA A 78 0.89 -15.54 -2.91
N ALA A 79 0.29 -14.71 -3.78
CA ALA A 79 0.99 -13.67 -4.53
C ALA A 79 1.54 -12.57 -3.61
N ALA A 80 0.72 -12.05 -2.69
CA ALA A 80 1.13 -11.05 -1.71
C ALA A 80 2.26 -11.56 -0.81
N GLY A 81 2.20 -12.84 -0.41
CA GLY A 81 3.18 -13.49 0.48
C GLY A 81 4.48 -13.92 -0.18
N GLY A 82 4.58 -13.88 -1.52
CA GLY A 82 5.79 -14.31 -2.23
C GLY A 82 5.88 -15.81 -2.47
N HIS A 83 4.76 -16.54 -2.32
CA HIS A 83 4.73 -18.00 -2.28
C HIS A 83 4.53 -18.59 -3.68
N ALA A 84 5.57 -18.52 -4.52
CA ALA A 84 5.52 -19.02 -5.90
C ALA A 84 5.20 -20.54 -5.98
N HIS A 85 5.66 -21.33 -5.01
CA HIS A 85 5.34 -22.76 -4.93
C HIS A 85 3.85 -23.01 -4.67
N VAL A 86 3.22 -22.19 -3.83
CA VAL A 86 1.77 -22.26 -3.59
C VAL A 86 1.00 -21.88 -4.86
N LEU A 87 1.42 -20.83 -5.57
CA LEU A 87 0.79 -20.46 -6.85
C LEU A 87 0.94 -21.56 -7.90
N LYS A 88 2.10 -22.20 -7.97
CA LYS A 88 2.32 -23.35 -8.83
C LYS A 88 1.38 -24.49 -8.49
N TRP A 89 1.29 -24.85 -7.21
CA TRP A 89 0.36 -25.88 -6.73
C TRP A 89 -1.10 -25.53 -7.09
N LEU A 90 -1.52 -24.28 -6.85
CA LEU A 90 -2.87 -23.80 -7.19
C LEU A 90 -3.15 -23.88 -8.68
N LYS A 91 -2.14 -23.66 -9.53
CA LYS A 91 -2.26 -23.76 -10.99
C LYS A 91 -2.39 -25.20 -11.47
N GLU A 92 -1.65 -26.12 -10.87
CA GLU A 92 -1.73 -27.56 -11.18
C GLU A 92 -3.08 -28.18 -10.76
N HIS A 93 -3.72 -27.59 -9.75
CA HIS A 93 -5.02 -28.04 -9.21
C HIS A 93 -6.19 -27.16 -9.66
N ASP A 94 -5.96 -26.28 -10.65
CA ASP A 94 -6.99 -25.45 -11.26
C ASP A 94 -7.86 -26.31 -12.19
N ASP A 95 -9.12 -26.53 -11.81
CA ASP A 95 -10.11 -27.27 -12.60
C ASP A 95 -10.70 -26.44 -13.76
N GLY A 96 -10.33 -25.17 -13.88
CA GLY A 96 -10.82 -24.26 -14.92
C GLY A 96 -12.29 -23.85 -14.75
N LEU A 97 -12.96 -24.26 -13.67
CA LEU A 97 -14.36 -23.86 -13.40
C LEU A 97 -14.45 -22.39 -13.04
N ASN A 98 -13.46 -21.87 -12.32
CA ASN A 98 -13.37 -20.47 -11.97
C ASN A 98 -12.58 -19.68 -13.02
N ARG A 99 -13.27 -19.20 -14.05
CA ARG A 99 -12.69 -18.37 -15.13
C ARG A 99 -12.00 -17.09 -14.65
N SER A 100 -12.30 -16.66 -13.42
CA SER A 100 -11.77 -15.43 -12.82
C SER A 100 -10.63 -15.67 -11.82
N LEU A 101 -10.21 -16.93 -11.61
CA LEU A 101 -9.26 -17.31 -10.56
C LEU A 101 -7.94 -16.52 -10.65
N TRP A 102 -7.44 -16.36 -11.88
CA TRP A 102 -6.16 -15.72 -12.20
C TRP A 102 -6.30 -14.30 -12.74
N LYS A 103 -7.51 -13.88 -13.10
CA LYS A 103 -7.79 -12.55 -13.63
C LYS A 103 -9.23 -12.13 -13.39
N ASP A 104 -9.40 -10.92 -12.89
CA ASP A 104 -10.68 -10.22 -12.83
C ASP A 104 -10.45 -8.74 -13.13
N TYR A 105 -11.50 -8.00 -13.47
CA TYR A 105 -11.43 -6.57 -13.75
C TYR A 105 -10.81 -5.76 -12.58
N ASN A 106 -11.00 -6.26 -11.36
CA ASN A 106 -10.52 -5.64 -10.12
C ASN A 106 -9.32 -6.36 -9.49
N PHE A 107 -8.86 -7.47 -10.05
CA PHE A 107 -7.80 -8.28 -9.45
C PHE A 107 -6.85 -8.88 -10.48
N SER A 108 -5.57 -8.61 -10.27
CA SER A 108 -4.48 -9.30 -10.93
C SER A 108 -3.47 -9.80 -9.89
N PRO A 109 -3.09 -11.09 -9.92
CA PRO A 109 -1.99 -11.61 -9.11
C PRO A 109 -0.67 -10.88 -9.36
N MET A 110 -0.47 -10.35 -10.58
CA MET A 110 0.73 -9.60 -10.95
C MET A 110 0.74 -8.22 -10.30
N ASP A 111 -0.41 -7.54 -10.25
CA ASP A 111 -0.55 -6.27 -9.53
C ASP A 111 -0.28 -6.46 -8.03
N GLU A 112 -0.79 -7.55 -7.43
CA GLU A 112 -0.58 -7.84 -6.01
C GLU A 112 0.89 -8.14 -5.70
N ALA A 113 1.53 -8.99 -6.51
CA ALA A 113 2.95 -9.31 -6.36
C ALA A 113 3.85 -8.06 -6.57
N ALA A 114 3.47 -7.17 -7.48
CA ALA A 114 4.14 -5.90 -7.70
C ALA A 114 4.01 -4.97 -6.48
N LYS A 115 2.80 -4.87 -5.93
CA LYS A 115 2.50 -4.08 -4.74
C LYS A 115 3.27 -4.56 -3.51
N THR A 116 3.50 -5.86 -3.35
CA THR A 116 4.24 -6.42 -2.22
C THR A 116 5.72 -6.66 -2.50
N GLY A 117 6.20 -6.36 -3.72
CA GLY A 117 7.60 -6.44 -4.09
C GLY A 117 8.12 -7.86 -4.30
N GLN A 118 7.22 -8.82 -4.53
CA GLN A 118 7.55 -10.24 -4.61
C GLN A 118 8.07 -10.59 -6.01
N LEU A 119 9.36 -10.32 -6.25
CA LEU A 119 9.99 -10.52 -7.55
C LEU A 119 9.93 -11.96 -8.06
N CYS A 120 10.11 -12.96 -7.19
CA CYS A 120 10.02 -14.37 -7.57
C CYS A 120 8.62 -14.73 -8.09
N VAL A 121 7.57 -14.18 -7.46
CA VAL A 121 6.20 -14.37 -7.91
C VAL A 121 5.95 -13.64 -9.22
N LEU A 122 6.44 -12.41 -9.37
CA LEU A 122 6.32 -11.65 -10.62
C LEU A 122 6.90 -12.42 -11.81
N GLN A 123 8.12 -12.93 -11.65
CA GLN A 123 8.81 -13.75 -12.65
C GLN A 123 8.01 -15.00 -12.97
N TRP A 124 7.61 -15.75 -11.94
CA TRP A 124 6.85 -16.98 -12.12
C TRP A 124 5.51 -16.75 -12.84
N LEU A 125 4.76 -15.71 -12.45
CA LEU A 125 3.49 -15.35 -13.09
C LEU A 125 3.67 -14.98 -14.55
N HIS A 126 4.75 -14.27 -14.89
CA HIS A 126 5.03 -13.89 -16.28
C HIS A 126 5.37 -15.08 -17.17
N GLU A 127 6.10 -16.06 -16.64
CA GLU A 127 6.51 -17.26 -17.38
C GLU A 127 5.38 -18.29 -17.51
N ASN A 128 4.47 -18.37 -16.52
CA ASN A 128 3.53 -19.48 -16.38
C ASN A 128 2.05 -19.11 -16.54
N VAL A 129 1.70 -17.82 -16.62
CA VAL A 129 0.30 -17.36 -16.78
C VAL A 129 0.16 -16.53 -18.06
N GLU A 130 -0.39 -17.18 -19.10
CA GLU A 130 -0.83 -16.51 -20.33
C GLU A 130 -1.91 -15.46 -20.00
N ASP A 131 -1.82 -14.27 -20.62
CA ASP A 131 -2.70 -13.12 -20.37
C ASP A 131 -2.74 -12.62 -18.91
N CYS A 132 -1.61 -12.61 -18.21
CA CYS A 132 -1.50 -11.88 -16.94
C CYS A 132 -1.66 -10.36 -17.19
N TYR A 133 -2.89 -9.87 -17.00
CA TYR A 133 -3.20 -8.45 -17.04
C TYR A 133 -2.40 -7.73 -15.96
N ALA A 134 -1.55 -6.77 -16.35
CA ALA A 134 -0.63 -6.08 -15.44
C ALA A 134 -0.76 -4.57 -15.51
N GLY A 135 -1.94 -4.07 -15.92
CA GLY A 135 -2.16 -2.67 -16.27
C GLY A 135 -1.84 -1.66 -15.17
N ARG A 136 -1.67 -2.09 -13.91
CA ARG A 136 -1.27 -1.23 -12.79
C ARG A 136 -0.05 -1.74 -12.01
N ALA A 137 0.55 -2.86 -12.39
CA ALA A 137 1.68 -3.47 -11.68
C ALA A 137 2.84 -2.48 -11.50
N MET A 138 3.18 -1.74 -12.57
CA MET A 138 4.23 -0.72 -12.52
C MET A 138 3.94 0.37 -11.49
N SER A 139 2.71 0.90 -11.52
CA SER A 139 2.26 1.92 -10.57
C SER A 139 2.23 1.42 -9.13
N TRP A 140 1.79 0.18 -8.89
CA TRP A 140 1.76 -0.39 -7.55
C TRP A 140 3.15 -0.67 -6.99
N ALA A 141 4.05 -1.27 -7.79
CA ALA A 141 5.44 -1.45 -7.37
C ALA A 141 6.12 -0.11 -7.07
N ALA A 142 5.85 0.92 -7.89
CA ALA A 142 6.39 2.25 -7.68
C ALA A 142 5.83 2.92 -6.41
N SER A 143 4.51 2.84 -6.22
CA SER A 143 3.79 3.34 -5.04
C SER A 143 4.28 2.70 -3.74
N SER A 144 4.69 1.44 -3.78
CA SER A 144 5.20 0.69 -2.62
C SER A 144 6.73 0.68 -2.51
N GLY A 145 7.44 1.38 -3.40
CA GLY A 145 8.89 1.60 -3.29
C GLY A 145 9.75 0.40 -3.68
N HIS A 146 9.16 -0.60 -4.34
CA HIS A 146 9.83 -1.84 -4.72
C HIS A 146 10.61 -1.67 -6.02
N LEU A 147 11.82 -1.10 -5.90
CA LEU A 147 12.67 -0.77 -7.04
C LEU A 147 13.05 -1.98 -7.90
N ASP A 148 13.27 -3.16 -7.30
CA ASP A 148 13.64 -4.36 -8.05
C ASP A 148 12.47 -4.87 -8.91
N ALA A 149 11.26 -4.84 -8.37
CA ALA A 149 10.04 -5.10 -9.14
C ALA A 149 9.87 -4.06 -10.26
N VAL A 150 10.15 -2.79 -9.97
CA VAL A 150 10.11 -1.70 -10.96
C VAL A 150 11.08 -1.92 -12.12
N LYS A 151 12.34 -2.25 -11.83
CA LYS A 151 13.38 -2.54 -12.81
C LYS A 151 13.01 -3.74 -13.67
N TRP A 152 12.50 -4.79 -13.03
CA TRP A 152 12.10 -6.02 -13.72
C TRP A 152 10.90 -5.78 -14.64
N LEU A 153 9.87 -5.08 -14.16
CA LEU A 153 8.70 -4.72 -14.97
C LEU A 153 9.09 -3.82 -16.15
N HIS A 154 9.96 -2.83 -15.94
CA HIS A 154 10.48 -1.99 -17.03
C HIS A 154 11.19 -2.81 -18.13
N SER A 155 12.01 -3.78 -17.73
CA SER A 155 12.82 -4.57 -18.67
C SER A 155 12.02 -5.62 -19.45
N ASN A 156 10.97 -6.18 -18.84
CA ASN A 156 10.24 -7.33 -19.41
C ASN A 156 8.84 -6.97 -19.90
N ARG A 157 8.27 -5.84 -19.48
CA ARG A 157 6.87 -5.46 -19.70
C ARG A 157 6.76 -3.99 -20.14
N GLN A 158 7.29 -3.70 -21.33
CA GLN A 158 7.20 -2.37 -21.94
C GLN A 158 5.77 -1.99 -22.35
N ASP A 159 4.83 -2.94 -22.34
CA ASP A 159 3.39 -2.71 -22.51
C ASP A 159 2.76 -1.88 -21.37
N LEU A 160 3.47 -1.72 -20.24
CA LEU A 160 2.96 -1.09 -19.02
C LEU A 160 3.31 0.40 -18.89
N CYS A 161 3.16 1.16 -19.97
CA CYS A 161 3.37 2.61 -19.99
C CYS A 161 2.25 3.37 -19.27
N VAL A 162 2.42 3.60 -17.96
CA VAL A 162 1.45 4.32 -17.14
C VAL A 162 2.06 5.61 -16.58
N ASN A 163 1.38 6.72 -16.85
CA ASN A 163 1.83 8.08 -16.51
C ASN A 163 1.84 8.39 -14.99
N TYR A 164 1.34 7.50 -14.15
CA TYR A 164 1.16 7.75 -12.71
C TYR A 164 2.19 7.05 -11.80
N ALA A 165 3.11 6.24 -12.35
CA ALA A 165 4.06 5.51 -11.52
C ALA A 165 5.00 6.45 -10.74
N MET A 166 5.48 7.52 -11.39
CA MET A 166 6.33 8.52 -10.73
C MET A 166 5.54 9.36 -9.73
N ASP A 167 4.28 9.72 -10.04
CA ASP A 167 3.38 10.43 -9.13
C ASP A 167 3.17 9.65 -7.83
N PHE A 168 2.85 8.35 -7.92
CA PHE A 168 2.66 7.52 -6.74
C PHE A 168 3.95 7.27 -5.97
N ALA A 169 5.08 7.04 -6.64
CA ALA A 169 6.38 6.91 -5.97
C ALA A 169 6.74 8.20 -5.20
N ALA A 170 6.49 9.36 -5.80
CA ALA A 170 6.75 10.64 -5.17
C ALA A 170 5.84 10.91 -3.97
N ALA A 171 4.53 10.65 -4.12
CA ALA A 171 3.56 10.82 -3.05
C ALA A 171 3.82 9.93 -1.82
N ASN A 172 4.50 8.79 -1.99
CA ASN A 172 4.91 7.88 -0.91
C ASN A 172 6.39 8.02 -0.50
N GLY A 173 7.11 9.02 -1.03
CA GLY A 173 8.45 9.35 -0.57
C GLY A 173 9.57 8.44 -1.10
N HIS A 174 9.30 7.64 -2.13
CA HIS A 174 10.24 6.69 -2.70
C HIS A 174 11.18 7.34 -3.71
N LEU A 175 12.08 8.22 -3.22
CA LEU A 175 13.00 9.00 -4.05
C LEU A 175 13.84 8.12 -5.01
N HIS A 176 14.33 6.98 -4.54
CA HIS A 176 15.12 6.03 -5.34
C HIS A 176 14.33 5.48 -6.54
N VAL A 177 13.02 5.29 -6.38
CA VAL A 177 12.12 4.90 -7.49
C VAL A 177 11.87 6.08 -8.41
N VAL A 178 11.63 7.28 -7.88
CA VAL A 178 11.43 8.50 -8.68
C VAL A 178 12.63 8.76 -9.59
N GLN A 179 13.85 8.68 -9.04
CA GLN A 179 15.11 8.83 -9.79
C GLN A 179 15.23 7.78 -10.89
N TYR A 180 15.00 6.51 -10.56
CA TYR A 180 15.06 5.44 -11.55
C TYR A 180 14.04 5.64 -12.68
N LEU A 181 12.79 5.98 -12.35
CA LEU A 181 11.76 6.24 -13.34
C LEU A 181 12.10 7.46 -14.20
N HIS A 182 12.70 8.50 -13.63
CA HIS A 182 13.15 9.67 -14.39
C HIS A 182 14.24 9.33 -15.40
N ASP A 183 15.25 8.56 -14.99
CA ASP A 183 16.40 8.24 -15.83
C ASP A 183 16.06 7.23 -16.94
N ASN A 184 15.07 6.36 -16.71
CA ASN A 184 14.80 5.20 -17.57
C ASN A 184 13.47 5.29 -18.33
N ARG A 185 12.63 6.29 -18.05
CA ARG A 185 11.30 6.41 -18.66
C ARG A 185 11.02 7.82 -19.17
N ARG A 186 10.07 7.93 -20.11
CA ARG A 186 9.77 9.19 -20.83
C ARG A 186 8.41 9.78 -20.52
N GLU A 187 7.52 9.04 -19.86
CA GLU A 187 6.17 9.51 -19.52
C GLU A 187 6.20 10.71 -18.57
N GLY A 188 7.22 10.78 -17.70
CA GLY A 188 7.37 11.84 -16.71
C GLY A 188 6.43 11.69 -15.52
N CYS A 189 6.10 12.82 -14.91
CA CYS A 189 5.14 12.94 -13.82
C CYS A 189 4.11 14.04 -14.14
N THR A 190 3.16 14.24 -13.24
CA THR A 190 2.28 15.40 -13.23
C THR A 190 2.56 16.26 -12.00
N THR A 191 1.83 17.35 -11.81
CA THR A 191 1.92 18.16 -10.58
C THR A 191 1.58 17.34 -9.33
N TRP A 192 0.85 16.22 -9.47
CA TRP A 192 0.53 15.32 -8.35
C TRP A 192 1.77 14.71 -7.69
N ALA A 193 2.88 14.54 -8.41
CA ALA A 193 4.11 14.07 -7.79
C ALA A 193 4.58 15.02 -6.68
N MET A 194 4.68 16.32 -6.98
CA MET A 194 5.15 17.31 -6.01
C MET A 194 4.07 17.65 -4.98
N ASP A 195 2.81 17.75 -5.40
CA ASP A 195 1.66 17.99 -4.50
C ASP A 195 1.52 16.86 -3.46
N GLY A 196 1.59 15.61 -3.91
CA GLY A 196 1.51 14.43 -3.06
C GLY A 196 2.72 14.30 -2.14
N ALA A 197 3.93 14.50 -2.66
CA ALA A 197 5.16 14.48 -1.86
C ALA A 197 5.13 15.55 -0.76
N ALA A 198 4.64 16.75 -1.08
CA ALA A 198 4.52 17.83 -0.10
C ALA A 198 3.45 17.54 0.96
N THR A 199 2.29 17.02 0.53
CA THR A 199 1.18 16.65 1.43
C THR A 199 1.58 15.62 2.48
N HIS A 200 2.49 14.69 2.14
CA HIS A 200 2.98 13.64 3.04
C HIS A 200 4.37 13.94 3.65
N GLY A 201 4.89 15.15 3.45
CA GLY A 201 6.11 15.60 4.14
C GLY A 201 7.42 15.08 3.56
N HIS A 202 7.43 14.60 2.33
CA HIS A 202 8.60 14.02 1.67
C HIS A 202 9.51 15.10 1.07
N LEU A 203 10.16 15.91 1.93
CA LEU A 203 10.99 17.05 1.53
C LEU A 203 12.05 16.70 0.47
N GLN A 204 12.76 15.58 0.64
CA GLN A 204 13.81 15.18 -0.31
C GLN A 204 13.25 14.92 -1.72
N VAL A 205 12.04 14.38 -1.81
CA VAL A 205 11.35 14.19 -3.09
C VAL A 205 10.93 15.54 -3.67
N VAL A 206 10.37 16.44 -2.86
CA VAL A 206 9.98 17.79 -3.31
C VAL A 206 11.18 18.56 -3.85
N GLN A 207 12.30 18.55 -3.13
CA GLN A 207 13.56 19.18 -3.56
C GLN A 207 14.05 18.60 -4.88
N TRP A 208 14.09 17.28 -4.97
CA TRP A 208 14.56 16.61 -6.18
C TRP A 208 13.66 16.88 -7.38
N LEU A 209 12.33 16.80 -7.21
CA LEU A 209 11.36 17.10 -8.27
C LEU A 209 11.51 18.56 -8.72
N TYR A 210 11.64 19.51 -7.81
CA TYR A 210 11.80 20.93 -8.16
C TYR A 210 13.08 21.19 -8.97
N GLN A 211 14.16 20.47 -8.69
CA GLN A 211 15.44 20.64 -9.38
C GLN A 211 15.51 19.93 -10.74
N ASN A 212 14.79 18.82 -10.91
CA ASN A 212 14.95 17.92 -12.06
C ASN A 212 13.73 17.84 -12.98
N ARG A 213 12.59 18.42 -12.58
CA ARG A 213 11.32 18.39 -13.31
C ARG A 213 10.75 19.79 -13.48
N SER A 214 9.98 20.00 -14.55
CA SER A 214 9.42 21.30 -14.92
C SER A 214 7.91 21.41 -14.66
N GLU A 215 7.27 20.30 -14.27
CA GLU A 215 5.83 20.23 -14.00
C GLU A 215 5.43 21.12 -12.81
N GLY A 216 6.33 21.29 -11.83
CA GLY A 216 6.10 22.11 -10.64
C GLY A 216 5.05 21.50 -9.70
N CYS A 217 4.41 22.38 -8.94
CA CYS A 217 3.33 22.05 -8.02
C CYS A 217 2.15 23.00 -8.18
N THR A 218 1.01 22.61 -7.59
CA THR A 218 -0.15 23.47 -7.44
C THR A 218 -0.27 23.96 -6.00
N LYS A 219 -1.32 24.72 -5.71
CA LYS A 219 -1.66 25.11 -4.34
C LYS A 219 -1.81 23.92 -3.39
N ALA A 220 -2.15 22.73 -3.91
CA ALA A 220 -2.32 21.53 -3.09
C ALA A 220 -1.04 21.15 -2.34
N ALA A 221 0.14 21.44 -2.90
CA ALA A 221 1.41 21.20 -2.21
C ALA A 221 1.53 21.98 -0.89
N VAL A 222 1.28 23.29 -0.92
CA VAL A 222 1.41 24.13 0.28
C VAL A 222 0.26 23.91 1.24
N ASP A 223 -0.98 23.77 0.74
CA ASP A 223 -2.17 23.49 1.54
C ASP A 223 -2.01 22.17 2.30
N GLY A 224 -1.62 21.11 1.59
CA GLY A 224 -1.42 19.78 2.16
C GLY A 224 -0.26 19.73 3.15
N ALA A 225 0.88 20.33 2.81
CA ALA A 225 2.02 20.40 3.73
C ALA A 225 1.69 21.18 5.01
N ALA A 226 0.98 22.30 4.88
CA ALA A 226 0.58 23.13 6.01
C ALA A 226 -0.48 22.45 6.89
N ALA A 227 -1.52 21.85 6.29
CA ALA A 227 -2.56 21.12 7.02
C ALA A 227 -2.01 19.91 7.79
N ASN A 228 -1.00 19.23 7.26
CA ASN A 228 -0.35 18.08 7.91
C ASN A 228 0.82 18.47 8.83
N GLY A 229 1.17 19.76 8.91
CA GLY A 229 2.21 20.26 9.82
C GLY A 229 3.64 20.00 9.36
N HIS A 230 3.86 19.77 8.06
CA HIS A 230 5.18 19.52 7.48
C HIS A 230 5.97 20.83 7.31
N LEU A 231 6.43 21.39 8.43
CA LEU A 231 7.09 22.70 8.50
C LEU A 231 8.25 22.83 7.51
N GLU A 232 9.15 21.85 7.43
CA GLU A 232 10.32 21.92 6.52
C GLU A 232 9.91 21.98 5.04
N VAL A 233 8.83 21.30 4.66
CA VAL A 233 8.27 21.38 3.31
C VAL A 233 7.67 22.76 3.06
N VAL A 234 6.88 23.29 4.01
CA VAL A 234 6.29 24.63 3.89
C VAL A 234 7.39 25.70 3.77
N GLN A 235 8.45 25.60 4.57
CA GLN A 235 9.63 26.46 4.48
C GLN A 235 10.24 26.42 3.09
N TYR A 236 10.51 25.21 2.58
CA TYR A 236 11.10 25.04 1.26
C TYR A 236 10.21 25.61 0.14
N LEU A 237 8.91 25.31 0.16
CA LEU A 237 7.94 25.78 -0.83
C LEU A 237 7.84 27.31 -0.86
N LEU A 238 7.69 27.95 0.31
CA LEU A 238 7.49 29.41 0.40
C LEU A 238 8.78 30.20 0.17
N GLN A 239 9.94 29.65 0.50
CA GLN A 239 11.22 30.34 0.31
C GLN A 239 11.83 30.15 -1.08
N THR A 240 11.66 28.96 -1.67
CA THR A 240 12.40 28.54 -2.88
C THR A 240 11.53 28.46 -4.12
N VAL A 241 10.34 27.85 -4.02
CA VAL A 241 9.57 27.44 -5.21
C VAL A 241 8.88 28.61 -5.92
N ARG A 242 8.67 29.75 -5.24
CA ARG A 242 8.20 31.07 -5.75
C ARG A 242 7.44 31.00 -7.09
N LEU A 243 6.19 30.52 -7.04
CA LEU A 243 5.28 30.51 -8.17
C LEU A 243 4.56 31.88 -8.33
N PRO A 244 3.98 32.19 -9.52
CA PRO A 244 3.56 33.55 -9.89
C PRO A 244 2.53 34.26 -8.99
N ASP A 245 1.87 33.55 -8.06
CA ASP A 245 0.81 34.07 -7.18
C ASP A 245 1.21 34.12 -5.68
N GLU A 246 2.40 34.67 -5.37
CA GLU A 246 3.05 34.64 -4.04
C GLU A 246 2.14 35.05 -2.86
N LYS A 247 1.24 36.04 -3.04
CA LYS A 247 0.39 36.55 -1.95
C LYS A 247 -0.66 35.55 -1.46
N HIS A 248 -1.15 34.66 -2.32
CA HIS A 248 -2.21 33.72 -1.95
C HIS A 248 -1.66 32.49 -1.22
N TRP A 249 -0.44 32.07 -1.54
CA TRP A 249 0.19 30.89 -0.94
C TRP A 249 0.46 31.05 0.56
N LEU A 250 0.89 32.24 0.99
CA LEU A 250 1.08 32.56 2.41
C LEU A 250 -0.24 32.50 3.18
N GLY A 251 -1.30 33.07 2.61
CA GLY A 251 -2.63 33.03 3.18
C GLY A 251 -3.14 31.60 3.30
N TRP A 252 -3.04 30.81 2.24
CA TRP A 252 -3.50 29.42 2.27
C TRP A 252 -2.72 28.54 3.23
N ALA A 253 -1.38 28.67 3.27
CA ALA A 253 -0.54 27.97 4.24
C ALA A 253 -0.95 28.31 5.67
N PHE A 254 -1.16 29.60 5.96
CA PHE A 254 -1.56 30.08 7.27
C PHE A 254 -2.93 29.54 7.69
N THR A 255 -3.95 29.69 6.84
CA THR A 255 -5.31 29.25 7.15
C THR A 255 -5.42 27.73 7.23
N ALA A 256 -4.75 26.99 6.34
CA ALA A 256 -4.76 25.52 6.38
C ALA A 256 -4.07 24.98 7.65
N ALA A 257 -2.93 25.57 8.04
CA ALA A 257 -2.25 25.21 9.27
C ALA A 257 -3.08 25.58 10.52
N ALA A 258 -3.72 26.74 10.53
CA ALA A 258 -4.59 27.17 11.63
C ALA A 258 -5.82 26.27 11.80
N ALA A 259 -6.51 25.98 10.70
CA ALA A 259 -7.67 25.10 10.67
C ALA A 259 -7.36 23.66 11.12
N ASN A 260 -6.09 23.23 11.06
CA ASN A 260 -5.64 21.89 11.50
C ASN A 260 -4.77 21.92 12.77
N GLY A 261 -4.74 23.06 13.48
CA GLY A 261 -4.04 23.17 14.77
C GLY A 261 -2.51 23.07 14.68
N ARG A 262 -1.90 23.37 13.53
CA ARG A 262 -0.45 23.25 13.31
C ARG A 262 0.28 24.51 13.77
N VAL A 263 0.39 24.69 15.09
CA VAL A 263 0.97 25.91 15.70
C VAL A 263 2.38 26.22 15.18
N ALA A 264 3.25 25.22 15.07
CA ALA A 264 4.62 25.42 14.56
C ALA A 264 4.67 26.01 13.14
N VAL A 265 3.75 25.59 12.26
CA VAL A 265 3.65 26.13 10.90
C VAL A 265 3.09 27.54 10.92
N VAL A 266 2.01 27.76 11.67
CA VAL A 266 1.38 29.09 11.82
C VAL A 266 2.37 30.10 12.39
N ASP A 267 3.07 29.74 13.47
CA ASP A 267 4.05 30.58 14.16
C ASP A 267 5.21 30.94 13.23
N TRP A 268 5.77 29.96 12.51
CA TRP A 268 6.83 30.22 11.56
C TRP A 268 6.37 31.10 10.40
N VAL A 269 5.21 30.81 9.79
CA VAL A 269 4.67 31.59 8.66
C VAL A 269 4.38 33.04 9.10
N HIS A 270 3.76 33.24 10.26
CA HIS A 270 3.44 34.56 10.79
C HIS A 270 4.68 35.35 11.20
N SER A 271 5.63 34.72 11.91
CA SER A 271 6.86 35.39 12.34
C SER A 271 7.75 35.79 11.17
N THR A 272 7.80 34.95 10.12
CA THR A 272 8.63 35.20 8.93
C THR A 272 8.02 36.26 8.00
N PHE A 273 6.70 36.29 7.86
CA PHE A 273 6.00 37.18 6.91
C PHE A 273 5.00 38.11 7.61
N ARG A 274 5.38 38.65 8.78
CA ARG A 274 4.52 39.40 9.71
C ARG A 274 3.67 40.48 9.04
N ASP A 275 4.25 41.23 8.09
CA ASP A 275 3.61 42.36 7.42
C ASP A 275 2.50 41.94 6.43
N ASN A 276 2.41 40.65 6.10
CA ASN A 276 1.42 40.12 5.16
C ASN A 276 0.10 39.70 5.82
N PHE A 277 0.04 39.68 7.16
CA PHE A 277 -1.14 39.20 7.90
C PHE A 277 -1.92 40.36 8.52
N SER A 278 -3.18 40.49 8.12
CA SER A 278 -4.14 41.44 8.69
C SER A 278 -4.85 40.84 9.91
N ASP A 279 -5.37 41.71 10.78
CA ASP A 279 -6.18 41.28 11.94
C ASP A 279 -7.42 40.50 11.49
N SER A 280 -8.00 40.85 10.34
CA SER A 280 -9.11 40.10 9.75
C SER A 280 -8.72 38.65 9.42
N MET A 281 -7.50 38.41 8.94
CA MET A 281 -7.02 37.05 8.63
C MET A 281 -6.75 36.26 9.93
N LEU A 282 -6.19 36.92 10.95
CA LEU A 282 -6.01 36.33 12.29
C LEU A 282 -7.36 35.95 12.93
N THR A 283 -8.38 36.82 12.82
CA THR A 283 -9.73 36.51 13.34
C THR A 283 -10.42 35.39 12.56
N PHE A 284 -10.22 35.32 11.24
CA PHE A 284 -10.77 34.25 10.42
C PHE A 284 -10.14 32.90 10.81
N ALA A 285 -8.81 32.85 10.91
CA ALA A 285 -8.09 31.66 11.38
C ALA A 285 -8.49 31.25 12.81
N LEU A 286 -8.83 32.22 13.68
CA LEU A 286 -9.33 31.95 15.02
C LEU A 286 -10.71 31.28 14.99
N SER A 287 -11.59 31.70 14.08
CA SER A 287 -12.89 31.03 13.85
C SER A 287 -12.68 29.60 13.38
N ASP A 288 -11.85 29.37 12.35
CA ASP A 288 -11.57 28.03 11.83
C ASP A 288 -10.96 27.12 12.91
N ALA A 289 -10.01 27.62 13.70
CA ALA A 289 -9.42 26.87 14.80
C ALA A 289 -10.46 26.54 15.91
N SER A 290 -11.40 27.44 16.17
CA SER A 290 -12.50 27.22 17.11
C SER A 290 -13.47 26.17 16.60
N ASP A 291 -13.90 26.28 15.34
CA ASP A 291 -14.86 25.37 14.71
C ASP A 291 -14.31 23.93 14.65
N ASN A 292 -12.98 23.79 14.53
CA ASN A 292 -12.29 22.49 14.51
C ASN A 292 -11.76 22.03 15.90
N GLY A 293 -11.97 22.82 16.97
CA GLY A 293 -11.63 22.42 18.34
C GLY A 293 -10.13 22.43 18.67
N HIS A 294 -9.35 23.35 18.10
CA HIS A 294 -7.91 23.46 18.30
C HIS A 294 -7.54 24.51 19.36
N ASP A 295 -7.67 24.14 20.64
CA ASP A 295 -7.46 25.05 21.79
C ASP A 295 -6.08 25.73 21.83
N GLU A 296 -5.00 24.98 21.54
CA GLU A 296 -3.63 25.53 21.52
C GLU A 296 -3.48 26.61 20.45
N MET A 297 -4.05 26.37 19.26
CA MET A 297 -4.07 27.34 18.17
C MET A 297 -4.89 28.57 18.52
N MET A 298 -6.06 28.39 19.17
CA MET A 298 -6.88 29.52 19.62
C MET A 298 -6.14 30.40 20.64
N GLN A 299 -5.42 29.78 21.58
CA GLN A 299 -4.61 30.52 22.56
C GLN A 299 -3.49 31.31 21.86
N TRP A 300 -2.81 30.69 20.91
CA TRP A 300 -1.76 31.34 20.12
C TRP A 300 -2.32 32.51 19.29
N LEU A 301 -3.40 32.32 18.53
CA LEU A 301 -4.02 33.39 17.74
C LEU A 301 -4.55 34.54 18.60
N SER A 302 -5.09 34.22 19.77
CA SER A 302 -5.55 35.23 20.74
C SER A 302 -4.41 36.04 21.35
N SER A 303 -3.23 35.44 21.55
CA SER A 303 -2.06 36.20 22.03
C SER A 303 -1.58 37.18 20.96
N GLN A 304 -1.49 36.73 19.70
CA GLN A 304 -1.09 37.59 18.58
C GLN A 304 -2.03 38.78 18.35
N LEU A 305 -3.35 38.58 18.50
CA LEU A 305 -4.33 39.67 18.39
C LEU A 305 -4.25 40.68 19.55
N LYS A 306 -3.82 40.25 20.75
CA LYS A 306 -3.62 41.13 21.90
C LYS A 306 -2.35 41.96 21.77
N GLU A 307 -1.27 41.40 21.24
CA GLU A 307 0.01 42.10 21.04
C GLU A 307 -0.08 43.25 20.02
N ARG A 308 -1.08 43.23 19.13
CA ARG A 308 -1.30 44.27 18.11
C ARG A 308 -2.16 45.45 18.56
N ARG A 309 -2.82 45.35 19.73
CA ARG A 309 -3.69 46.40 20.30
C ARG A 309 -2.96 47.24 21.33
#